data_AF-A0A2N8MGD1-F1
#
_entry.id   AF-A0A2N8MGD1-F1
#
_cell.length_a   1.000
_cell.length_b   1.000
_cell.length_c   1.000
_cell.angle_alpha   90.00
_cell.angle_beta   90.00
_cell.angle_gamma   90.00
#
_symmetry.space_group_name_H-M   'P 1'
#
loop_
_entity.id
_entity.type
_entity.pdbx_description
1 polymer ?
#
loop_
_entity_poly.entity_id
_entity_poly.type
_entity_poly.pdbx_seq_one_letter_code
_entity_poly.pdbx_strand_id
1 'polypeptide(L)'
;MRAGEEVNRRVTTMTEDLGPFQGFWNAWDEVHDEIRAKAFEHFSRAAEIQYEEMREHLAKGDSRAAAREATDVISIALNTMRWLGYGPAEIAEIARDRARERMQGRTSSILEKYQSEYDI
;
A
#
# COMPACT_ATOMS: atom_id res chain seq x y z
N MET A 1 18.50 -34.75 12.02
CA MET A 1 17.48 -33.74 11.66
C MET A 1 18.01 -32.38 12.06
N ARG A 2 18.30 -31.46 11.11
CA ARG A 2 18.49 -30.00 11.27
C ARG A 2 19.26 -29.43 10.06
N ALA A 3 18.59 -29.42 8.91
CA ALA A 3 19.04 -28.68 7.72
C ALA A 3 17.84 -28.35 6.81
N GLY A 4 16.81 -29.21 6.81
CA GLY A 4 15.59 -29.00 6.01
C GLY A 4 14.60 -27.96 6.56
N GLU A 5 14.58 -27.66 7.87
CA GLU A 5 13.64 -26.69 8.45
C GLU A 5 14.06 -25.22 8.23
N GLU A 6 15.37 -24.92 8.16
CA GLU A 6 15.85 -23.55 7.92
C GLU A 6 15.71 -23.12 6.46
N VAL A 7 15.89 -24.05 5.51
CA VAL A 7 15.68 -23.77 4.09
C VAL A 7 14.19 -23.53 3.80
N ASN A 8 13.31 -24.29 4.45
CA ASN A 8 11.88 -24.14 4.24
C ASN A 8 11.33 -22.83 4.83
N ARG A 9 11.90 -22.36 5.96
CA ARG A 9 11.55 -21.05 6.56
C ARG A 9 11.93 -19.86 5.68
N ARG A 10 13.07 -19.93 4.97
CA ARG A 10 13.51 -18.85 4.06
C ARG A 10 12.66 -18.76 2.79
N VAL A 11 12.12 -19.88 2.32
CA VAL A 11 11.22 -19.91 1.16
C VAL A 11 9.82 -19.39 1.50
N THR A 12 9.33 -19.60 2.73
CA THR A 12 8.02 -19.05 3.17
C THR A 12 8.06 -17.56 3.50
N THR A 13 9.23 -17.01 3.85
CA THR A 13 9.34 -15.58 4.18
C THR A 13 9.40 -14.66 2.97
N MET A 14 9.83 -15.13 1.79
CA MET A 14 9.85 -14.29 0.58
C MET A 14 8.47 -14.08 -0.06
N THR A 15 7.48 -14.92 0.31
CA THR A 15 6.19 -14.92 -0.36
C THR A 15 5.14 -14.01 0.29
N GLU A 16 5.38 -13.39 1.44
CA GLU A 16 4.36 -12.57 2.15
C GLU A 16 4.93 -11.31 2.81
N ASP A 17 5.96 -10.68 2.24
CA ASP A 17 6.57 -9.46 2.80
C ASP A 17 5.55 -8.31 2.99
N LEU A 18 4.48 -8.32 2.18
CA LEU A 18 3.38 -7.35 2.24
C LEU A 18 2.17 -7.85 3.06
N GLY A 19 2.27 -9.02 3.70
CA GLY A 19 1.23 -9.64 4.50
C GLY A 19 -0.10 -9.79 3.72
N PRO A 20 -1.24 -9.29 4.23
CA PRO A 20 -2.54 -9.47 3.57
C PRO A 20 -2.64 -8.81 2.20
N PHE A 21 -1.74 -7.88 1.86
CA PHE A 21 -1.73 -7.19 0.57
C PHE A 21 -0.88 -7.89 -0.49
N GLN A 22 -0.20 -8.98 -0.14
CA GLN A 22 0.61 -9.73 -1.09
C GLN A 22 -0.20 -10.23 -2.28
N GLY A 23 -1.45 -10.63 -2.07
CA GLY A 23 -2.35 -11.05 -3.15
C GLY A 23 -2.55 -9.96 -4.21
N PHE A 24 -2.65 -8.70 -3.79
CA PHE A 24 -2.74 -7.57 -4.73
C PHE A 24 -1.46 -7.41 -5.51
N TRP A 25 -0.32 -7.46 -4.82
CA TRP A 25 0.98 -7.35 -5.48
C TRP A 25 1.10 -8.38 -6.60
N ASN A 26 0.89 -9.66 -6.28
CA ASN A 26 1.05 -10.75 -7.23
C ASN A 26 0.08 -10.64 -8.41
N ALA A 27 -1.18 -10.21 -8.19
CA ALA A 27 -2.16 -10.05 -9.27
C ALA A 27 -1.72 -9.03 -10.33
N TRP A 28 -1.03 -7.97 -9.90
CA TRP A 28 -0.54 -6.92 -10.80
C TRP A 28 0.76 -7.29 -11.54
N ASP A 29 1.43 -8.40 -11.20
CA ASP A 29 2.62 -8.84 -11.93
C ASP A 29 2.29 -9.19 -13.40
N GLU A 30 1.03 -9.57 -13.69
CA GLU A 30 0.54 -9.83 -15.05
C GLU A 30 0.68 -8.62 -15.99
N VAL A 31 0.68 -7.41 -15.44
CA VAL A 31 0.74 -6.15 -16.19
C VAL A 31 1.90 -5.26 -15.72
N HIS A 32 2.97 -5.87 -15.18
CA HIS A 32 4.13 -5.16 -14.61
C HIS A 32 4.69 -4.09 -15.55
N ASP A 33 4.98 -4.45 -16.80
CA ASP A 33 5.59 -3.53 -17.77
C ASP A 33 4.64 -2.39 -18.16
N GLU A 34 3.34 -2.67 -18.24
CA GLU A 34 2.34 -1.64 -18.52
C GLU A 34 2.26 -0.62 -17.37
N ILE A 35 2.29 -1.08 -16.12
CA ILE A 35 2.31 -0.21 -14.94
C ILE A 35 3.56 0.67 -14.95
N ARG A 36 4.73 0.11 -15.28
CA ARG A 36 5.98 0.88 -15.36
C ARG A 36 6.01 1.89 -16.50
N ALA A 37 5.21 1.68 -17.54
CA ALA A 37 5.07 2.62 -18.65
C ALA A 37 4.10 3.78 -18.37
N LYS A 38 3.33 3.74 -17.26
CA LYS A 38 2.43 4.85 -16.91
C LYS A 38 3.21 6.08 -16.42
N ALA A 39 2.64 7.26 -16.65
CA ALA A 39 3.10 8.49 -16.04
C ALA A 39 2.68 8.55 -14.55
N PHE A 40 3.36 9.35 -13.75
CA PHE A 40 3.07 9.48 -12.31
C PHE A 40 1.61 9.90 -12.05
N GLU A 41 1.08 10.77 -12.90
CA GLU A 41 -0.29 11.31 -12.83
C GLU A 41 -1.36 10.22 -12.93
N HIS A 42 -1.03 9.07 -13.53
CA HIS A 42 -1.94 7.92 -13.57
C HIS A 42 -2.30 7.45 -12.16
N PHE A 43 -1.30 7.32 -11.28
CA PHE A 43 -1.50 6.82 -9.92
C PHE A 43 -2.22 7.84 -9.04
N SER A 44 -1.88 9.13 -9.17
CA SER A 44 -2.58 10.18 -8.43
C SER A 44 -4.05 10.25 -8.82
N ARG A 45 -4.35 10.22 -10.13
CA ARG A 45 -5.73 10.26 -10.60
C ARG A 45 -6.51 9.00 -10.23
N ALA A 46 -5.88 7.83 -10.29
CA ALA A 46 -6.51 6.58 -9.84
C ALA A 46 -6.90 6.67 -8.36
N ALA A 47 -6.03 7.19 -7.49
CA ALA A 47 -6.33 7.34 -6.07
C ALA A 47 -7.49 8.32 -5.83
N GLU A 48 -7.54 9.45 -6.56
CA GLU A 48 -8.67 10.39 -6.49
C GLU A 48 -10.01 9.75 -6.84
N ILE A 49 -10.06 8.92 -7.89
CA ILE A 49 -11.27 8.20 -8.30
C ILE A 49 -11.76 7.29 -7.17
N GLN A 50 -10.85 6.56 -6.51
CA GLN A 50 -11.23 5.71 -5.37
C GLN A 50 -11.81 6.52 -4.19
N TYR A 51 -11.31 7.74 -3.94
CA TYR A 51 -11.92 8.67 -2.96
C TYR A 51 -13.28 9.22 -3.42
N GLU A 52 -13.48 9.42 -4.71
CA GLU A 52 -14.80 9.76 -5.28
C GLU A 52 -15.80 8.61 -5.03
N GLU A 53 -15.43 7.37 -5.37
CA GLU A 53 -16.25 6.16 -5.17
C GLU A 53 -16.54 5.87 -3.69
N MET A 54 -15.55 6.05 -2.80
CA MET A 54 -15.75 5.98 -1.35
C MET A 54 -16.87 6.91 -0.87
N ARG A 55 -16.87 8.17 -1.33
CA ARG A 55 -17.89 9.15 -0.95
C ARG A 55 -19.27 8.71 -1.41
N GLU A 56 -19.38 8.16 -2.61
CA GLU A 56 -20.65 7.64 -3.13
C GLU A 56 -21.19 6.48 -2.31
N HIS A 57 -20.33 5.55 -1.89
CA HIS A 57 -20.73 4.42 -1.05
C HIS A 57 -21.14 4.86 0.36
N LEU A 58 -20.39 5.79 0.96
CA LEU A 58 -20.74 6.36 2.27
C LEU A 58 -22.06 7.11 2.23
N ALA A 59 -22.35 7.88 1.17
CA ALA A 59 -23.62 8.57 0.99
C ALA A 59 -24.82 7.60 0.92
N LYS A 60 -24.58 6.36 0.49
CA LYS A 60 -25.58 5.27 0.45
C LYS A 60 -25.63 4.45 1.75
N GLY A 61 -24.79 4.77 2.74
CA GLY A 61 -24.67 4.01 3.99
C GLY A 61 -23.93 2.68 3.87
N ASP A 62 -23.23 2.44 2.75
CA ASP A 62 -22.48 1.20 2.50
C ASP A 62 -21.01 1.34 2.92
N SER A 63 -20.77 1.22 4.23
CA SER A 63 -19.42 1.31 4.80
C SER A 63 -18.49 0.19 4.33
N ARG A 64 -19.04 -0.97 3.96
CA ARG A 64 -18.25 -2.11 3.50
C ARG A 64 -17.74 -1.89 2.08
N ALA A 65 -18.56 -1.34 1.19
CA ALA A 65 -18.10 -0.93 -0.13
C ALA A 65 -17.06 0.19 -0.03
N ALA A 66 -17.29 1.21 0.80
CA ALA A 66 -16.29 2.25 1.04
C ALA A 66 -14.94 1.70 1.55
N ALA A 67 -14.97 0.67 2.40
CA ALA A 67 -13.74 0.01 2.86
C ALA A 67 -13.00 -0.77 1.76
N ARG A 68 -13.70 -1.25 0.73
CA ARG A 68 -13.07 -1.87 -0.45
C ARG A 68 -12.33 -0.82 -1.27
N GLU A 69 -12.98 0.30 -1.58
CA GLU A 69 -12.32 1.41 -2.29
C GLU A 69 -11.10 1.96 -1.52
N ALA A 70 -11.18 2.04 -0.18
CA ALA A 70 -10.02 2.39 0.65
C ALA A 70 -8.87 1.37 0.54
N THR A 71 -9.21 0.09 0.34
CA THR A 71 -8.24 -0.98 0.10
C THR A 71 -7.63 -0.87 -1.31
N ASP A 72 -8.41 -0.43 -2.29
CA ASP A 72 -7.93 -0.16 -3.64
C ASP A 72 -6.95 1.03 -3.69
N VAL A 73 -7.11 2.04 -2.81
CA VAL A 73 -6.08 3.08 -2.59
C VAL A 73 -4.76 2.46 -2.12
N ILE A 74 -4.79 1.44 -1.24
CA ILE A 74 -3.57 0.73 -0.81
C ILE A 74 -2.93 0.01 -2.01
N SER A 75 -3.73 -0.65 -2.84
CA SER A 75 -3.29 -1.31 -4.09
C SER A 75 -2.59 -0.32 -5.04
N ILE A 76 -3.16 0.88 -5.22
CA ILE A 76 -2.55 1.95 -6.04
C ILE A 76 -1.23 2.44 -5.44
N ALA A 77 -1.15 2.60 -4.12
CA ALA A 77 0.09 2.98 -3.44
C ALA A 77 1.19 1.91 -3.64
N LEU A 78 0.85 0.62 -3.54
CA LEU A 78 1.79 -0.47 -3.84
C LEU A 78 2.25 -0.44 -5.31
N ASN A 79 1.36 -0.19 -6.25
CA ASN A 79 1.73 -0.04 -7.66
C ASN A 79 2.61 1.18 -7.92
N THR A 80 2.43 2.26 -7.16
CA THR A 80 3.33 3.43 -7.21
C THR A 80 4.74 3.04 -6.74
N MET A 81 4.85 2.24 -5.67
CA MET A 81 6.14 1.73 -5.20
C MET A 81 6.79 0.79 -6.22
N ARG A 82 6.01 -0.07 -6.89
CA ARG A 82 6.48 -0.88 -8.03
C ARG A 82 7.03 0.00 -9.16
N TRP A 83 6.30 1.05 -9.52
CA TRP A 83 6.71 1.99 -10.56
C TRP A 83 8.03 2.70 -10.20
N LEU A 84 8.22 3.04 -8.92
CA LEU A 84 9.48 3.56 -8.37
C LEU A 84 10.63 2.52 -8.35
N GLY A 85 10.35 1.25 -8.66
CA GLY A 85 11.35 0.18 -8.75
C GLY A 85 11.56 -0.61 -7.47
N TYR A 86 10.71 -0.45 -6.46
CA TYR A 86 10.80 -1.21 -5.21
C TYR A 86 10.09 -2.55 -5.28
N GLY A 87 10.71 -3.59 -4.74
CA GLY A 87 10.10 -4.90 -4.53
C GLY A 87 9.41 -5.05 -3.16
N PRO A 88 8.68 -6.17 -2.93
CA PRO A 88 7.95 -6.42 -1.69
C PRO A 88 8.78 -6.28 -0.41
N ALA A 89 9.99 -6.85 -0.38
CA ALA A 89 10.89 -6.78 0.77
C ALA A 89 11.31 -5.35 1.12
N GLU A 90 11.67 -4.56 0.10
CA GLU A 90 12.08 -3.16 0.26
C GLU A 90 10.90 -2.29 0.71
N ILE A 91 9.71 -2.51 0.16
CA ILE A 91 8.49 -1.83 0.60
C ILE A 91 8.20 -2.13 2.07
N ALA A 92 8.33 -3.40 2.48
CA ALA A 92 8.10 -3.81 3.86
C ALA A 92 9.12 -3.17 4.82
N GLU A 93 10.38 -3.04 4.41
CA GLU A 93 11.41 -2.32 5.16
C GLU A 93 11.07 -0.83 5.29
N ILE A 94 10.78 -0.15 4.18
CA ILE A 94 10.36 1.26 4.17
C ILE A 94 9.16 1.47 5.09
N ALA A 95 8.14 0.61 5.02
CA ALA A 95 6.95 0.73 5.87
C ALA A 95 7.29 0.60 7.36
N ARG A 96 8.12 -0.38 7.73
CA ARG A 96 8.58 -0.58 9.13
C ARG A 96 9.40 0.60 9.63
N ASP A 97 10.32 1.11 8.81
CA ASP A 97 11.16 2.25 9.17
C ASP A 97 10.33 3.51 9.36
N ARG A 98 9.37 3.75 8.46
CA ARG A 98 8.42 4.87 8.57
C ARG A 98 7.56 4.79 9.82
N ALA A 99 7.07 3.60 10.17
CA ALA A 99 6.32 3.39 11.40
C ALA A 99 7.17 3.72 12.63
N ARG A 100 8.40 3.20 12.70
CA ARG A 100 9.33 3.39 13.82
C ARG A 100 9.80 4.84 13.97
N GLU A 101 10.19 5.48 12.88
CA GLU A 101 10.92 6.75 12.91
C GLU A 101 10.00 7.97 12.87
N ARG A 102 8.87 7.86 12.17
CA ARG A 102 7.96 9.00 11.96
C ARG A 102 6.67 8.88 12.75
N MET A 103 6.10 7.69 12.89
CA MET A 103 4.73 7.54 13.42
C MET A 103 4.72 7.22 14.91
N GLN A 104 5.54 6.28 15.37
CA GLN A 104 5.50 5.79 16.75
C GLN A 104 5.79 6.93 17.75
N GLY A 105 4.82 7.20 18.64
CA GLY A 105 4.89 8.27 19.63
C GLY A 105 4.73 9.69 19.07
N ARG A 106 4.43 9.85 17.77
CA ARG A 106 4.34 11.15 17.08
C ARG A 106 3.10 11.27 16.18
N THR A 107 2.13 10.35 16.29
CA THR A 107 0.94 10.36 15.43
C THR A 107 0.11 11.64 15.58
N SER A 108 -0.05 12.17 16.79
CA SER A 108 -0.78 13.42 17.02
C SER A 108 -0.14 14.62 16.31
N SER A 109 1.20 14.73 16.34
CA SER A 109 1.88 15.83 15.65
C SER A 109 1.84 15.70 14.12
N ILE A 110 1.66 14.48 13.59
CA ILE A 110 1.37 14.29 12.16
C ILE A 110 -0.01 14.86 11.81
N LEU A 111 -1.02 14.66 12.66
CA LEU A 111 -2.36 15.25 12.45
C LEU A 111 -2.31 16.77 12.57
N GLU A 112 -1.65 17.30 13.61
CA GLU A 112 -1.45 18.74 13.78
C GLU A 112 -0.71 19.37 12.60
N LYS A 113 0.27 18.66 12.02
CA LYS A 113 0.94 19.09 10.80
C LYS A 113 -0.07 19.26 9.66
N TYR A 114 -0.94 18.29 9.42
CA TYR A 114 -1.93 18.38 8.34
C TYR A 114 -2.90 19.54 8.54
N GLN A 115 -3.39 19.72 9.77
CA GLN A 115 -4.26 20.84 10.11
C GLN A 115 -3.55 22.18 9.95
N SER A 116 -2.31 22.31 10.43
CA SER A 116 -1.60 23.60 10.42
C SER A 116 -1.06 24.00 9.05
N GLU A 117 -0.61 23.04 8.24
CA GLU A 117 -0.01 23.32 6.92
C GLU A 117 -1.03 23.30 5.78
N TYR A 118 -2.10 22.49 5.88
CA TYR A 118 -3.03 22.24 4.77
C TYR A 118 -4.50 22.46 5.14
N ASP A 119 -4.80 22.80 6.40
CA ASP A 119 -6.15 23.06 6.91
C ASP A 119 -7.14 21.87 6.73
N ILE A 120 -6.60 20.65 6.89
CA ILE A 120 -7.36 19.39 6.84
C ILE A 120 -7.28 18.60 8.15
#